data_AF-A0A524I8C7-F1
#
_entry.id   AF-A0A524I8C7-F1
#
_cell.length_a   1.000
_cell.length_b   1.000
_cell.length_c   1.000
_cell.angle_alpha   90.00
_cell.angle_beta   90.00
_cell.angle_gamma   90.00
#
_symmetry.space_group_name_H-M   'P 1'
#
loop_
_entity.id
_entity.type
_entity.pdbx_description
1 polymer ?
#
loop_
_entity_poly.entity_id
_entity_poly.type
_entity_poly.pdbx_seq_one_letter_code
_entity_poly.pdbx_strand_id
1 'polypeptide(L)'
;MSIQFRCDIMPARSRAMIRSASPCLWLTIFMLSMVGFAACGGKSTTGAASGRMRGFHIDMNIAQFRGPYLKKELKVLADLGYDTIVWEVENNIRWETCPECVSPDAFTKAEFKDILAYSRSLGLEPIPLLQTIGHCEYVLKNERYKPLAEVPDRIDQYCPRNPDVVPFLRKWIDEYLEVFGSVKYFHLGADEAYTLGECPRCRAYAAEHSLSELYINHMNAMSQPLIDKGIRPVIWGDMLLHHPEALDRLSRKVVIFDWYYDRYYGAGVVQVWGGGNQAKEELDAATLERFGAYLYPLGDEPGRDPDPFYTADYLAANGFDVVVCPGSSSWGDSVFAPRTFFHMRNTADSFRKGTSGRLKGAVLTSWTVHLFPWELQSTSIELPRFLADHPGGDLEAFEKAYVREHFGVDDTGFFIAVGRLANRGLFNYADDLGFFKDARPAPRGYVVDRIEEMAKKGELENELTSCEARLKEYREGVALLGAYAKVVKRGHEELRAWDLAARNLVNRAESARLLLKARLNGADPEIAAESGRVLEVLRALRKETEVAVSAQVKPSRTVEMMHWMYDSMEAALEKAEGRNSGR
;
A
#
# COMPACT_ATOMS: atom_id res chain seq x y z
N MET A 1 59.54 -4.45 2.89
CA MET A 1 60.06 -4.32 4.26
C MET A 1 58.99 -3.57 5.05
N SER A 2 58.38 -4.25 6.01
CA SER A 2 57.09 -3.95 6.64
C SER A 2 57.12 -2.78 7.61
N ILE A 3 56.12 -1.90 7.58
CA ILE A 3 55.81 -0.95 8.65
C ILE A 3 54.30 -0.99 8.94
N GLN A 4 53.99 -1.21 10.22
CA GLN A 4 52.67 -1.29 10.89
C GLN A 4 51.90 0.03 10.83
N PHE A 5 50.60 0.01 11.12
CA PHE A 5 50.02 0.86 12.18
C PHE A 5 48.77 0.20 12.81
N ARG A 6 48.80 0.06 14.15
CA ARG A 6 47.64 -0.12 15.05
C ARG A 6 47.24 1.26 15.57
N CYS A 7 45.95 1.48 15.82
CA CYS A 7 45.45 2.69 16.46
C CYS A 7 44.68 2.29 17.74
N ASP A 8 45.29 2.53 18.90
CA ASP A 8 44.68 2.41 20.22
C ASP A 8 44.28 3.81 20.71
N ILE A 9 43.08 3.91 21.27
CA ILE A 9 42.44 5.13 21.78
C ILE A 9 42.89 5.38 23.22
N MET A 10 43.49 6.55 23.48
CA MET A 10 43.78 7.07 24.84
C MET A 10 42.70 8.07 25.30
N PRO A 11 42.33 8.09 26.60
CA PRO A 11 41.66 9.24 27.20
C PRO A 11 42.63 10.14 27.97
N ALA A 12 42.51 11.45 27.74
CA ALA A 12 43.29 12.51 28.37
C ALA A 12 42.90 12.75 29.84
N ARG A 13 43.90 13.02 30.69
CA ARG A 13 43.75 13.50 32.07
C ARG A 13 44.00 15.01 32.12
N SER A 14 43.15 15.73 32.85
CA SER A 14 43.42 17.07 33.39
C SER A 14 43.01 17.11 34.87
N ARG A 15 43.90 17.67 35.70
CA ARG A 15 43.90 17.68 37.18
C ARG A 15 42.93 18.70 37.80
N ALA A 16 42.44 18.43 39.01
CA ALA A 16 42.52 19.35 40.17
C ALA A 16 42.16 18.63 41.50
N MET A 17 42.92 18.93 42.55
CA MET A 17 42.82 18.43 43.94
C MET A 17 41.69 19.11 44.71
N ILE A 18 41.06 18.43 45.69
CA ILE A 18 40.75 18.94 47.05
C ILE A 18 40.73 17.77 48.07
N ARG A 19 41.20 18.05 49.29
CA ARG A 19 41.47 17.16 50.43
C ARG A 19 40.22 16.81 51.29
N SER A 20 40.24 15.59 51.83
CA SER A 20 39.75 15.08 53.14
C SER A 20 38.48 15.63 53.82
N ALA A 21 37.52 14.74 54.10
CA ALA A 21 36.96 14.46 55.44
C ALA A 21 36.15 13.14 55.41
N SER A 22 36.02 12.52 56.59
CA SER A 22 35.77 11.10 56.86
C SER A 22 34.27 10.70 56.99
N PRO A 23 33.94 9.40 57.22
CA PRO A 23 32.82 8.69 56.62
C PRO A 23 31.64 8.40 57.56
N CYS A 24 30.46 8.13 57.00
CA CYS A 24 29.44 7.28 57.62
C CYS A 24 28.46 6.77 56.54
N LEU A 25 27.90 5.57 56.76
CA LEU A 25 27.00 4.80 55.87
C LEU A 25 27.65 4.09 54.66
N TRP A 26 28.47 3.07 54.95
CA TRP A 26 28.60 1.89 54.08
C TRP A 26 28.48 0.64 54.95
N LEU A 27 27.24 0.24 55.26
CA LEU A 27 26.94 -1.06 55.87
C LEU A 27 25.45 -1.39 55.74
N THR A 28 24.96 -1.51 54.50
CA THR A 28 23.67 -2.19 54.23
C THR A 28 23.52 -2.71 52.79
N ILE A 29 24.61 -3.02 52.08
CA ILE A 29 24.51 -3.67 50.76
C ILE A 29 25.63 -4.70 50.62
N PHE A 30 25.51 -5.83 51.31
CA PHE A 30 26.24 -7.05 50.95
C PHE A 30 25.65 -8.28 51.65
N MET A 31 24.35 -8.55 51.47
CA MET A 31 23.75 -9.87 51.71
C MET A 31 22.29 -9.85 51.26
N LEU A 32 22.04 -10.19 49.98
CA LEU A 32 20.83 -10.86 49.48
C LEU A 32 20.96 -10.97 47.94
N SER A 33 21.88 -11.82 47.52
CA SER A 33 21.83 -12.49 46.22
C SER A 33 20.96 -13.74 46.36
N MET A 34 20.17 -14.02 45.31
CA MET A 34 19.27 -15.16 45.11
C MET A 34 17.84 -14.97 45.63
N VAL A 35 16.98 -14.42 44.77
CA VAL A 35 15.71 -14.99 44.27
C VAL A 35 15.08 -13.88 43.43
N GLY A 36 14.80 -14.14 42.15
CA GLY A 36 14.08 -13.20 41.28
C GLY A 36 14.55 -13.15 39.82
N PHE A 37 14.55 -14.29 39.14
CA PHE A 37 14.60 -14.33 37.67
C PHE A 37 13.16 -14.17 37.18
N ALA A 38 12.70 -12.93 36.93
CA ALA A 38 11.50 -12.66 36.15
C ALA A 38 11.42 -11.17 35.74
N ALA A 39 11.41 -10.96 34.42
CA ALA A 39 10.72 -9.88 33.71
C ALA A 39 10.93 -8.43 34.20
N CYS A 40 12.04 -7.83 33.78
CA CYS A 40 12.04 -6.43 33.36
C CYS A 40 12.86 -6.35 32.07
N GLY A 41 12.17 -6.46 30.92
CA GLY A 41 12.75 -6.11 29.63
C GLY A 41 13.13 -4.64 29.66
N GLY A 42 14.42 -4.37 29.87
CA GLY A 42 14.96 -3.04 29.72
C GLY A 42 14.68 -2.56 28.30
N LYS A 43 14.00 -1.43 28.17
CA LYS A 43 13.96 -0.68 26.90
C LYS A 43 15.40 -0.39 26.52
N SER A 44 15.90 -1.11 25.54
CA SER A 44 17.12 -0.78 24.83
C SER A 44 16.92 0.58 24.16
N THR A 45 17.35 1.64 24.84
CA THR A 45 17.57 2.94 24.20
C THR A 45 18.95 2.93 23.55
N THR A 46 19.13 2.07 22.55
CA THR A 46 20.23 2.15 21.58
C THR A 46 19.64 1.91 20.20
N GLY A 47 18.88 2.88 19.71
CA GLY A 47 18.29 2.88 18.37
C GLY A 47 18.73 4.10 17.57
N ALA A 48 20.02 4.45 17.59
CA ALA A 48 20.58 5.39 16.64
C ALA A 48 20.91 4.64 15.34
N ALA A 49 19.93 4.68 14.43
CA ALA A 49 20.07 4.69 12.97
C ALA A 49 21.07 3.70 12.32
N SER A 50 20.56 2.53 11.93
CA SER A 50 20.79 2.12 10.54
C SER A 50 20.18 3.24 9.69
N GLY A 51 20.96 4.05 8.98
CA GLY A 51 20.47 5.21 8.21
C GLY A 51 19.59 4.87 7.00
N ARG A 52 18.84 3.78 7.05
CA ARG A 52 17.91 3.27 6.04
C ARG A 52 16.48 3.46 6.54
N MET A 53 15.63 3.94 5.65
CA MET A 53 14.22 4.20 5.86
C MET A 53 13.45 2.92 6.19
N ARG A 54 12.62 2.97 7.24
CA ARG A 54 11.51 2.04 7.44
C ARG A 54 10.23 2.85 7.40
N GLY A 55 9.69 3.02 6.21
CA GLY A 55 8.52 3.85 5.97
C GLY A 55 7.22 3.07 5.87
N PHE A 56 6.12 3.76 6.16
CA PHE A 56 4.77 3.31 5.85
C PHE A 56 4.09 4.39 5.00
N HIS A 57 3.32 3.99 3.99
CA HIS A 57 2.59 4.90 3.13
C HIS A 57 1.11 4.87 3.49
N ILE A 58 0.58 6.06 3.77
CA ILE A 58 -0.83 6.31 4.03
C ILE A 58 -1.40 6.96 2.77
N ASP A 59 -2.08 6.14 1.96
CA ASP A 59 -2.96 6.61 0.90
C ASP A 59 -4.28 7.08 1.50
N MET A 60 -4.76 8.25 1.07
CA MET A 60 -6.05 8.81 1.46
C MET A 60 -6.93 9.20 0.26
N ASN A 61 -6.55 8.80 -0.96
CA ASN A 61 -7.34 9.05 -2.17
C ASN A 61 -8.77 8.53 -1.98
N ILE A 62 -8.87 7.22 -1.72
CA ILE A 62 -10.15 6.54 -1.54
C ILE A 62 -10.53 6.53 -0.06
N ALA A 63 -9.68 6.05 0.85
CA ALA A 63 -10.03 6.04 2.27
C ALA A 63 -9.75 7.39 2.93
N GLN A 64 -10.81 8.13 3.29
CA GLN A 64 -10.70 9.40 3.98
C GLN A 64 -10.78 9.20 5.49
N PHE A 65 -9.65 8.96 6.13
CA PHE A 65 -9.60 8.56 7.54
C PHE A 65 -9.97 9.68 8.51
N ARG A 66 -10.50 9.29 9.67
CA ARG A 66 -10.76 10.18 10.81
C ARG A 66 -9.46 10.48 11.56
N GLY A 67 -9.32 11.72 12.04
CA GLY A 67 -8.14 12.14 12.81
C GLY A 67 -7.79 11.24 14.01
N PRO A 68 -8.77 10.84 14.86
CA PRO A 68 -8.51 9.91 15.96
C PRO A 68 -7.99 8.55 15.51
N TYR A 69 -8.53 8.00 14.41
CA TYR A 69 -8.06 6.75 13.83
C TYR A 69 -6.61 6.90 13.34
N LEU A 70 -6.30 7.94 12.55
CA LEU A 70 -4.92 8.24 12.13
C LEU A 70 -3.96 8.33 13.32
N LYS A 71 -4.32 9.02 14.40
CA LYS A 71 -3.45 9.14 15.59
C LYS A 71 -3.25 7.80 16.32
N LYS A 72 -4.27 6.93 16.39
CA LYS A 72 -4.14 5.57 16.92
C LYS A 72 -3.10 4.79 16.11
N GLU A 73 -3.25 4.80 14.80
CA GLU A 73 -2.45 3.98 13.89
C GLU A 73 -1.02 4.51 13.75
N LEU A 74 -0.81 5.83 13.75
CA LEU A 74 0.54 6.41 13.84
C LEU A 74 1.27 5.95 15.11
N LYS A 75 0.56 5.80 16.23
CA LYS A 75 1.17 5.27 17.46
C LYS A 75 1.57 3.81 17.32
N VAL A 76 0.72 2.99 16.69
CA VAL A 76 1.02 1.58 16.39
C VAL A 76 2.25 1.48 15.50
N LEU A 77 2.29 2.23 14.39
CA LEU A 77 3.43 2.25 13.46
C LEU A 77 4.73 2.68 14.15
N ALA A 78 4.69 3.71 15.00
CA ALA A 78 5.86 4.13 15.77
C ALA A 78 6.34 3.03 16.76
N ASP A 79 5.43 2.32 17.42
CA ASP A 79 5.78 1.21 18.32
C ASP A 79 6.41 0.02 17.59
N LEU A 80 5.98 -0.22 16.34
CA LEU A 80 6.59 -1.20 15.43
C LEU A 80 7.94 -0.73 14.86
N GLY A 81 8.35 0.50 15.18
CA GLY A 81 9.66 1.05 14.81
C GLY A 81 9.72 1.57 13.37
N TYR A 82 8.57 1.88 12.75
CA TYR A 82 8.57 2.74 11.57
C TYR A 82 9.14 4.12 11.95
N ASP A 83 9.84 4.75 11.01
CA ASP A 83 10.49 6.05 11.21
C ASP A 83 10.00 7.12 10.23
N THR A 84 9.23 6.73 9.22
CA THR A 84 8.83 7.59 8.11
C THR A 84 7.38 7.30 7.73
N ILE A 85 6.61 8.36 7.43
CA ILE A 85 5.26 8.24 6.89
C ILE A 85 5.18 9.01 5.58
N VAL A 86 4.84 8.32 4.49
CA VAL A 86 4.50 8.96 3.22
C VAL A 86 3.02 9.29 3.23
N TRP A 87 2.70 10.56 3.03
CA TRP A 87 1.35 11.11 3.14
C TRP A 87 0.79 11.46 1.77
N GLU A 88 0.01 10.57 1.19
CA GLU A 88 -0.76 10.83 -0.02
C GLU A 88 -2.17 11.29 0.37
N VAL A 89 -2.31 12.60 0.53
CA VAL A 89 -3.49 13.21 1.16
C VAL A 89 -4.54 13.68 0.15
N GLU A 90 -4.12 13.97 -1.08
CA GLU A 90 -4.97 14.43 -2.18
C GLU A 90 -6.07 15.43 -1.75
N ASN A 91 -7.34 15.07 -1.86
CA ASN A 91 -8.50 15.92 -1.56
C ASN A 91 -8.91 15.97 -0.07
N ASN A 92 -8.12 15.40 0.85
CA ASN A 92 -8.47 15.34 2.28
C ASN A 92 -8.12 16.59 3.08
N ILE A 93 -7.54 17.60 2.45
CA ILE A 93 -7.20 18.88 3.09
C ILE A 93 -7.92 20.01 2.34
N ARG A 94 -8.37 21.02 3.07
CA ARG A 94 -8.98 22.22 2.50
C ARG A 94 -7.92 23.10 1.82
N TRP A 95 -7.70 22.84 0.54
CA TRP A 95 -6.75 23.57 -0.30
C TRP A 95 -7.34 24.88 -0.82
N GLU A 96 -6.48 25.89 -0.89
CA GLU A 96 -6.76 27.18 -1.53
C GLU A 96 -6.28 27.18 -2.99
N THR A 97 -5.29 26.34 -3.32
CA THR A 97 -4.80 26.19 -4.70
C THR A 97 -5.79 25.41 -5.57
N CYS A 98 -6.45 24.42 -4.99
CA CYS A 98 -7.46 23.58 -5.65
C CYS A 98 -8.73 23.45 -4.80
N PRO A 99 -9.53 24.50 -4.60
CA PRO A 99 -10.70 24.45 -3.72
C PRO A 99 -11.81 23.54 -4.28
N GLU A 100 -11.96 23.40 -5.59
CA GLU A 100 -12.99 22.56 -6.21
C GLU A 100 -12.73 21.06 -6.04
N CYS A 101 -11.49 20.63 -5.85
CA CYS A 101 -11.18 19.21 -5.63
C CYS A 101 -11.33 18.78 -4.16
N VAL A 102 -11.56 19.71 -3.22
CA VAL A 102 -11.63 19.43 -1.79
C VAL A 102 -12.85 18.57 -1.45
N SER A 103 -12.63 17.50 -0.68
CA SER A 103 -13.71 16.65 -0.18
C SER A 103 -14.62 17.37 0.84
N PRO A 104 -15.93 17.04 0.92
CA PRO A 104 -16.88 17.76 1.77
C PRO A 104 -16.49 17.84 3.25
N ASP A 105 -15.86 16.79 3.79
CA ASP A 105 -15.37 16.68 5.16
C ASP A 105 -13.84 16.66 5.24
N ALA A 106 -13.16 17.31 4.28
CA ALA A 106 -11.72 17.55 4.33
C ALA A 106 -11.29 18.24 5.63
N PHE A 107 -10.11 17.84 6.11
CA PHE A 107 -9.45 18.48 7.24
C PHE A 107 -9.15 19.94 6.92
N THR A 108 -9.37 20.81 7.89
CA THR A 108 -8.72 22.12 7.89
C THR A 108 -7.21 21.95 7.95
N LYS A 109 -6.47 22.94 7.43
CA LYS A 109 -5.00 22.97 7.55
C LYS A 109 -4.54 22.87 9.01
N ALA A 110 -5.30 23.44 9.95
CA ALA A 110 -4.98 23.40 11.38
C ALA A 110 -5.14 21.99 11.98
N GLU A 111 -6.24 21.29 11.67
CA GLU A 111 -6.46 19.91 12.11
C GLU A 111 -5.37 18.97 11.57
N PHE A 112 -5.00 19.14 10.30
CA PHE A 112 -3.97 18.29 9.71
C PHE A 112 -2.56 18.60 10.26
N LYS A 113 -2.26 19.88 10.52
CA LYS A 113 -1.03 20.29 11.23
C LYS A 113 -0.92 19.65 12.62
N ASP A 114 -2.02 19.51 13.34
CA ASP A 114 -2.05 18.83 14.65
C ASP A 114 -1.76 17.32 14.52
N ILE A 115 -2.30 16.66 13.49
CA ILE A 115 -1.96 15.26 13.17
C ILE A 115 -0.47 15.12 12.84
N LEU A 116 0.08 16.01 12.02
CA LEU A 116 1.50 16.00 11.65
C LEU A 116 2.41 16.30 12.85
N ALA A 117 2.02 17.22 13.74
CA ALA A 117 2.76 17.50 14.97
C ALA A 117 2.79 16.27 15.89
N TYR A 118 1.67 15.55 15.98
CA TYR A 118 1.61 14.28 16.70
C TYR A 118 2.47 13.20 16.04
N SER A 119 2.42 13.03 14.71
CA SER A 119 3.30 12.13 13.96
C SER A 119 4.78 12.39 14.30
N ARG A 120 5.20 13.65 14.25
CA ARG A 120 6.59 14.03 14.56
C ARG A 120 6.97 13.79 16.02
N SER A 121 6.05 13.96 16.97
CA SER A 121 6.33 13.69 18.39
C SER A 121 6.56 12.20 18.68
N LEU A 122 6.08 11.32 17.80
CA LEU A 122 6.35 9.88 17.81
C LEU A 122 7.66 9.51 17.11
N GLY A 123 8.39 10.47 16.53
CA GLY A 123 9.61 10.24 15.78
C GLY A 123 9.39 9.85 14.31
N LEU A 124 8.16 9.98 13.81
CA LEU A 124 7.83 9.68 12.41
C LEU A 124 8.07 10.92 11.52
N GLU A 125 9.01 10.81 10.59
CA GLU A 125 9.29 11.83 9.57
C GLU A 125 8.19 11.79 8.48
N PRO A 126 7.42 12.87 8.27
CA PRO A 126 6.43 12.95 7.22
C PRO A 126 7.07 13.31 5.87
N ILE A 127 6.67 12.59 4.83
CA ILE A 127 6.97 12.88 3.42
C ILE A 127 5.64 13.23 2.75
N PRO A 128 5.36 14.52 2.43
CA PRO A 128 4.19 14.86 1.61
C PRO A 128 4.30 14.23 0.22
N LEU A 129 3.21 13.66 -0.27
CA LEU A 129 3.07 13.18 -1.65
C LEU A 129 1.98 13.98 -2.36
N LEU A 130 2.36 14.63 -3.46
CA LEU A 130 1.45 15.28 -4.40
C LEU A 130 1.63 14.66 -5.78
N GLN A 131 0.53 14.26 -6.40
CA GLN A 131 0.50 13.78 -7.77
C GLN A 131 0.77 14.94 -8.76
N THR A 132 1.84 14.84 -9.56
CA THR A 132 2.30 15.95 -10.44
C THR A 132 2.28 15.63 -11.93
N ILE A 133 1.81 14.45 -12.33
CA ILE A 133 1.63 14.08 -13.73
C ILE A 133 0.52 13.04 -13.92
N GLY A 134 0.64 11.83 -13.39
CA GLY A 134 -0.42 10.81 -13.33
C GLY A 134 -1.31 11.02 -12.10
N HIS A 135 -2.32 10.16 -11.92
CA HIS A 135 -3.25 10.15 -10.78
C HIS A 135 -3.93 11.49 -10.49
N CYS A 136 -4.37 12.17 -11.55
CA CYS A 136 -4.96 13.49 -11.46
C CYS A 136 -6.49 13.48 -11.38
N GLU A 137 -7.13 12.32 -11.20
CA GLU A 137 -8.57 12.13 -11.36
C GLU A 137 -9.37 13.01 -10.42
N TYR A 138 -8.92 13.14 -9.16
CA TYR A 138 -9.56 13.97 -8.14
C TYR A 138 -9.56 15.47 -8.51
N VAL A 139 -8.63 15.91 -9.36
CA VAL A 139 -8.51 17.30 -9.84
C VAL A 139 -9.23 17.48 -11.17
N LEU A 140 -8.85 16.69 -12.18
CA LEU A 140 -9.29 16.85 -13.57
C LEU A 140 -10.77 16.47 -13.78
N LYS A 141 -11.41 15.76 -12.85
CA LYS A 141 -12.87 15.57 -12.88
C LYS A 141 -13.65 16.87 -12.72
N ASN A 142 -13.03 17.94 -12.24
CA ASN A 142 -13.66 19.25 -12.09
C ASN A 142 -13.45 20.09 -13.35
N GLU A 143 -14.54 20.68 -13.88
CA GLU A 143 -14.53 21.44 -15.15
C GLU A 143 -13.43 22.50 -15.24
N ARG A 144 -13.13 23.19 -14.13
CA ARG A 144 -12.10 24.22 -14.05
C ARG A 144 -10.71 23.73 -14.48
N TYR A 145 -10.39 22.47 -14.20
CA TYR A 145 -9.04 21.92 -14.37
C TYR A 145 -8.88 21.05 -15.60
N LYS A 146 -9.97 20.66 -16.28
CA LYS A 146 -9.92 19.88 -17.53
C LYS A 146 -8.92 20.42 -18.57
N PRO A 147 -8.75 21.75 -18.77
CA PRO A 147 -7.77 22.25 -19.73
C PRO A 147 -6.31 21.85 -19.44
N LEU A 148 -6.00 21.39 -18.22
CA LEU A 148 -4.66 20.94 -17.82
C LEU A 148 -4.34 19.50 -18.26
N ALA A 149 -5.33 18.74 -18.71
CA ALA A 149 -5.18 17.33 -19.07
C ALA A 149 -4.27 17.12 -20.29
N GLU A 150 -3.56 15.99 -20.34
CA GLU A 150 -2.82 15.54 -21.51
C GLU A 150 -3.77 15.23 -22.66
N VAL A 151 -4.77 14.40 -22.42
CA VAL A 151 -5.77 14.04 -23.43
C VAL A 151 -7.10 14.69 -23.05
N PRO A 152 -7.77 15.41 -23.98
CA PRO A 152 -9.12 15.92 -23.74
C PRO A 152 -10.05 14.82 -23.25
N ASP A 153 -10.90 15.15 -22.27
CA ASP A 153 -11.88 14.26 -21.61
C ASP A 153 -11.32 13.08 -20.78
N ARG A 154 -10.00 12.87 -20.79
CA ARG A 154 -9.32 12.03 -19.79
C ARG A 154 -8.98 12.84 -18.55
N ILE A 155 -8.99 12.17 -17.41
CA ILE A 155 -8.82 12.80 -16.09
C ILE A 155 -7.65 12.25 -15.31
N ASP A 156 -6.94 11.26 -15.84
CA ASP A 156 -5.87 10.56 -15.15
C ASP A 156 -4.51 11.26 -15.25
N GLN A 157 -4.31 12.20 -16.19
CA GLN A 157 -2.98 12.75 -16.45
C GLN A 157 -2.95 14.23 -16.86
N TYR A 158 -2.04 15.02 -16.27
CA TYR A 158 -1.69 16.36 -16.72
C TYR A 158 -0.83 16.37 -17.99
N CYS A 159 -0.94 17.45 -18.76
CA CYS A 159 -0.08 17.72 -19.90
C CYS A 159 1.24 18.37 -19.47
N PRO A 160 2.40 17.70 -19.57
CA PRO A 160 3.69 18.28 -19.16
C PRO A 160 4.14 19.47 -20.03
N ARG A 161 3.55 19.66 -21.21
CA ARG A 161 3.83 20.80 -22.11
C ARG A 161 2.76 21.89 -22.03
N ASN A 162 1.76 21.75 -21.16
CA ASN A 162 0.83 22.84 -20.91
C ASN A 162 1.50 23.89 -20.00
N PRO A 163 1.62 25.16 -20.45
CA PRO A 163 2.31 26.20 -19.69
C PRO A 163 1.67 26.50 -18.32
N ASP A 164 0.41 26.13 -18.11
CA ASP A 164 -0.32 26.41 -16.86
C ASP A 164 -0.13 25.31 -15.79
N VAL A 165 0.32 24.11 -16.18
CA VAL A 165 0.48 22.95 -15.28
C VAL A 165 1.58 23.20 -14.24
N VAL A 166 2.79 23.57 -14.68
CA VAL A 166 3.93 23.79 -13.77
C VAL A 166 3.65 24.92 -12.77
N PRO A 167 3.14 26.11 -13.16
CA PRO A 167 2.76 27.15 -12.21
C PRO A 167 1.70 26.70 -11.21
N PHE A 168 0.66 26.00 -11.66
CA PHE A 168 -0.39 25.46 -10.80
C PHE A 168 0.17 24.51 -9.74
N LEU A 169 0.96 23.51 -10.18
CA LEU A 169 1.54 22.51 -9.28
C LEU A 169 2.57 23.11 -8.32
N ARG A 170 3.39 24.07 -8.77
CA ARG A 170 4.35 24.75 -7.88
C ARG A 170 3.65 25.53 -6.78
N LYS A 171 2.57 26.25 -7.10
CA LYS A 171 1.75 26.92 -6.09
C LYS A 171 1.21 25.92 -5.06
N TRP A 172 0.80 24.74 -5.52
CA TRP A 172 0.27 23.71 -4.62
C TRP A 172 1.37 23.08 -3.77
N ILE A 173 2.56 22.83 -4.31
CA ILE A 173 3.73 22.39 -3.54
C ILE A 173 4.03 23.39 -2.42
N ASP A 174 4.03 24.69 -2.70
CA ASP A 174 4.24 25.70 -1.66
C ASP A 174 3.17 25.61 -0.57
N GLU A 175 1.90 25.43 -0.93
CA GLU A 175 0.81 25.22 0.04
C GLU A 175 0.96 23.91 0.86
N TYR A 176 1.43 22.82 0.25
CA TYR A 176 1.79 21.61 0.99
C TYR A 176 2.91 21.91 1.99
N LEU A 177 3.95 22.65 1.60
CA LEU A 177 5.06 23.00 2.50
C LEU A 177 4.60 23.92 3.66
N GLU A 178 3.59 24.77 3.44
CA GLU A 178 2.96 25.54 4.53
C GLU A 178 2.23 24.66 5.54
N VAL A 179 1.64 23.54 5.09
CA VAL A 179 0.95 22.58 5.95
C VAL A 179 1.94 21.65 6.65
N PHE A 180 2.88 21.07 5.92
CA PHE A 180 3.82 20.08 6.42
C PHE A 180 5.01 20.67 7.21
N GLY A 181 5.30 21.95 7.00
CA GLY A 181 6.44 22.64 7.58
C GLY A 181 7.75 22.12 7.00
N SER A 182 8.80 22.09 7.82
CA SER A 182 10.11 21.59 7.41
C SER A 182 10.06 20.08 7.12
N VAL A 183 10.40 19.69 5.90
CA VAL A 183 10.49 18.29 5.45
C VAL A 183 11.84 18.04 4.79
N LYS A 184 12.35 16.81 4.94
CA LYS A 184 13.58 16.38 4.25
C LYS A 184 13.32 15.96 2.81
N TYR A 185 12.14 15.38 2.58
CA TYR A 185 11.72 14.81 1.31
C TYR A 185 10.36 15.36 0.90
N PHE A 186 10.10 15.41 -0.40
CA PHE A 186 8.80 15.70 -0.97
C PHE A 186 8.57 14.78 -2.16
N HIS A 187 7.50 14.00 -2.14
CA HIS A 187 7.18 13.04 -3.18
C HIS A 187 6.28 13.67 -4.23
N LEU A 188 6.69 13.59 -5.49
CA LEU A 188 6.02 14.22 -6.64
C LEU A 188 5.09 13.25 -7.38
N GLY A 189 4.73 12.12 -6.75
CA GLY A 189 4.13 10.96 -7.41
C GLY A 189 4.97 10.50 -8.60
N ALA A 190 4.44 10.77 -9.79
CA ALA A 190 5.10 10.61 -11.09
C ALA A 190 5.13 9.20 -11.69
N ASP A 191 4.16 8.40 -11.28
CA ASP A 191 3.82 7.08 -11.78
C ASP A 191 2.69 7.12 -12.82
N GLU A 192 2.51 5.98 -13.50
CA GLU A 192 1.30 5.60 -14.25
C GLU A 192 0.83 6.65 -15.28
N ALA A 193 1.75 7.42 -15.85
CA ALA A 193 1.47 8.41 -16.89
C ALA A 193 1.28 7.76 -18.26
N TYR A 194 0.27 6.89 -18.37
CA TYR A 194 0.01 6.02 -19.51
C TYR A 194 -0.34 6.74 -20.83
N THR A 195 -0.73 8.02 -20.77
CA THR A 195 -1.08 8.83 -21.96
C THR A 195 -0.01 9.83 -22.36
N LEU A 196 1.14 9.78 -21.72
CA LEU A 196 2.24 10.70 -21.98
C LEU A 196 2.57 10.77 -23.47
N GLY A 197 2.57 11.99 -24.03
CA GLY A 197 2.94 12.19 -25.43
C GLY A 197 1.77 12.13 -26.40
N GLU A 198 0.55 11.89 -25.94
CA GLU A 198 -0.61 11.76 -26.83
C GLU A 198 -1.11 13.11 -27.35
N CYS A 199 -1.01 14.19 -26.58
CA CYS A 199 -1.52 15.50 -26.98
C CYS A 199 -0.69 16.11 -28.13
N PRO A 200 -1.25 16.99 -28.99
CA PRO A 200 -0.51 17.52 -30.15
C PRO A 200 0.83 18.19 -29.79
N ARG A 201 0.91 18.89 -28.65
CA ARG A 201 2.14 19.57 -28.20
C ARG A 201 3.19 18.58 -27.70
N CYS A 202 2.78 17.62 -26.88
CA CYS A 202 3.65 16.60 -26.34
C CYS A 202 4.11 15.62 -27.42
N ARG A 203 3.21 15.25 -28.35
CA ARG A 203 3.52 14.39 -29.50
C ARG A 203 4.58 15.02 -30.40
N ALA A 204 4.42 16.30 -30.75
CA ALA A 204 5.41 17.02 -31.56
C ALA A 204 6.79 17.03 -30.87
N TYR A 205 6.81 17.27 -29.56
CA TYR A 205 8.05 17.26 -28.78
C TYR A 205 8.69 15.85 -28.71
N ALA A 206 7.89 14.82 -28.41
CA ALA A 206 8.37 13.45 -28.29
C ALA A 206 8.88 12.89 -29.63
N ALA A 207 8.32 13.34 -30.76
CA ALA A 207 8.78 12.97 -32.09
C ALA A 207 10.15 13.58 -32.45
N GLU A 208 10.46 14.78 -31.95
CA GLU A 208 11.77 15.43 -32.12
C GLU A 208 12.81 14.92 -31.11
N HIS A 209 12.35 14.52 -29.92
CA HIS A 209 13.18 14.10 -28.80
C HIS A 209 12.86 12.63 -28.42
N SER A 210 12.15 12.43 -27.31
CA SER A 210 11.62 11.13 -26.88
C SER A 210 10.55 11.32 -25.81
N LEU A 211 9.77 10.27 -25.51
CA LEU A 211 8.87 10.24 -24.35
C LEU A 211 9.63 10.32 -23.03
N SER A 212 10.78 9.65 -22.93
CA SER A 212 11.66 9.71 -21.76
C SER A 212 12.12 11.14 -21.46
N GLU A 213 12.59 11.85 -22.49
CA GLU A 213 13.01 13.25 -22.33
C GLU A 213 11.85 14.16 -21.95
N LEU A 214 10.66 13.95 -22.53
CA LEU A 214 9.45 14.70 -22.18
C LEU A 214 9.11 14.56 -20.69
N TYR A 215 9.10 13.33 -20.17
CA TYR A 215 8.86 13.03 -18.76
C TYR A 215 9.93 13.65 -17.86
N ILE A 216 11.21 13.39 -18.16
CA ILE A 216 12.34 13.81 -17.32
C ILE A 216 12.45 15.34 -17.26
N ASN A 217 12.18 16.04 -18.35
CA ASN A 217 12.20 17.50 -18.35
C ASN A 217 11.09 18.08 -17.44
N HIS A 218 9.88 17.50 -17.45
CA HIS A 218 8.81 17.88 -16.52
C HIS A 218 9.21 17.59 -15.07
N MET A 219 9.77 16.41 -14.78
CA MET A 219 10.20 16.03 -13.44
C MET A 219 11.35 16.90 -12.91
N ASN A 220 12.33 17.25 -13.74
CA ASN A 220 13.37 18.19 -13.37
C ASN A 220 12.79 19.59 -13.08
N ALA A 221 11.82 20.05 -13.87
CA ALA A 221 11.16 21.34 -13.65
C ALA A 221 10.37 21.38 -12.33
N MET A 222 9.75 20.26 -11.92
CA MET A 222 9.06 20.12 -10.63
C MET A 222 10.02 19.93 -9.45
N SER A 223 11.15 19.25 -9.69
CA SER A 223 12.18 18.95 -8.69
C SER A 223 13.04 20.15 -8.29
N GLN A 224 13.36 21.03 -9.25
CA GLN A 224 14.32 22.11 -9.03
C GLN A 224 13.95 23.05 -7.86
N PRO A 225 12.70 23.54 -7.73
CA PRO A 225 12.32 24.41 -6.61
C PRO A 225 12.47 23.74 -5.23
N LEU A 226 12.24 22.43 -5.14
CA LEU A 226 12.44 21.67 -3.91
C LEU A 226 13.94 21.59 -3.58
N ILE A 227 14.76 21.27 -4.58
CA ILE A 227 16.22 21.19 -4.45
C ILE A 227 16.81 22.52 -3.99
N ASP A 228 16.33 23.64 -4.54
CA ASP A 228 16.78 24.99 -4.16
C ASP A 228 16.44 25.33 -2.70
N LYS A 229 15.35 24.75 -2.18
CA LYS A 229 14.95 24.84 -0.76
C LYS A 229 15.67 23.81 0.13
N GLY A 230 16.58 22.99 -0.42
CA GLY A 230 17.29 21.94 0.31
C GLY A 230 16.44 20.70 0.59
N ILE A 231 15.29 20.57 -0.06
CA ILE A 231 14.38 19.41 0.05
C ILE A 231 14.72 18.43 -1.06
N ARG A 232 14.80 17.14 -0.73
CA ARG A 232 15.06 16.08 -1.72
C ARG A 232 13.76 15.63 -2.39
N PRO A 233 13.62 15.77 -3.72
CA PRO A 233 12.46 15.24 -4.43
C PRO A 233 12.46 13.70 -4.38
N VAL A 234 11.27 13.11 -4.35
CA VAL A 234 11.04 11.67 -4.47
C VAL A 234 10.05 11.44 -5.62
N ILE A 235 10.28 10.40 -6.41
CA ILE A 235 9.32 9.94 -7.43
C ILE A 235 9.19 8.42 -7.38
N TRP A 236 8.07 7.93 -7.88
CA TRP A 236 7.90 6.52 -8.22
C TRP A 236 8.75 6.14 -9.43
N GLY A 237 9.24 4.90 -9.47
CA GLY A 237 10.25 4.47 -10.44
C GLY A 237 9.73 3.94 -11.79
N ASP A 238 8.45 3.61 -11.90
CA ASP A 238 7.87 2.86 -13.02
C ASP A 238 8.02 3.56 -14.38
N MET A 239 7.80 4.87 -14.45
CA MET A 239 7.95 5.63 -15.70
C MET A 239 9.41 5.68 -16.19
N LEU A 240 10.38 5.71 -15.27
CA LEU A 240 11.80 5.64 -15.63
C LEU A 240 12.20 4.27 -16.15
N LEU A 241 11.58 3.21 -15.62
CA LEU A 241 11.85 1.84 -16.01
C LEU A 241 11.19 1.49 -17.36
N HIS A 242 10.01 2.04 -17.64
CA HIS A 242 9.35 1.96 -18.95
C HIS A 242 10.08 2.75 -20.04
N HIS A 243 10.61 3.94 -19.70
CA HIS A 243 11.28 4.84 -20.63
C HIS A 243 12.67 5.25 -20.12
N PRO A 244 13.67 4.35 -20.13
CA PRO A 244 14.98 4.61 -19.54
C PRO A 244 15.93 5.43 -20.43
N GLU A 245 15.52 5.81 -21.64
CA GLU A 245 16.40 6.35 -22.69
C GLU A 245 17.13 7.64 -22.29
N ALA A 246 16.52 8.48 -21.45
CA ALA A 246 17.08 9.74 -20.97
C ALA A 246 17.39 9.73 -19.47
N LEU A 247 17.51 8.55 -18.84
CA LEU A 247 17.70 8.39 -17.38
C LEU A 247 18.93 9.15 -16.84
N ASP A 248 19.96 9.31 -17.65
CA ASP A 248 21.16 10.10 -17.35
C ASP A 248 20.88 11.60 -17.12
N ARG A 249 19.77 12.12 -17.66
CA ARG A 249 19.36 13.53 -17.54
C ARG A 249 18.54 13.84 -16.29
N LEU A 250 18.02 12.84 -15.60
CA LEU A 250 17.31 13.08 -14.33
C LEU A 250 18.31 13.46 -13.23
N SER A 251 17.99 14.51 -12.47
CA SER A 251 18.83 14.95 -11.35
C SER A 251 19.09 13.81 -10.35
N ARG A 252 20.36 13.54 -10.03
CA ARG A 252 20.75 12.54 -9.00
C ARG A 252 20.42 12.94 -7.57
N LYS A 253 19.84 14.13 -7.37
CA LYS A 253 19.28 14.54 -6.07
C LYS A 253 17.89 13.92 -5.82
N VAL A 254 17.21 13.46 -6.88
CA VAL A 254 15.93 12.76 -6.80
C VAL A 254 16.15 11.36 -6.22
N VAL A 255 15.30 10.98 -5.28
CA VAL A 255 15.22 9.62 -4.71
C VAL A 255 14.16 8.85 -5.48
N ILE A 256 14.45 7.59 -5.81
CA ILE A 256 13.49 6.73 -6.53
C ILE A 256 12.86 5.76 -5.54
N PHE A 257 11.54 5.77 -5.49
CA PHE A 257 10.74 4.78 -4.78
C PHE A 257 10.31 3.73 -5.80
N ASP A 258 10.96 2.56 -5.75
CA ASP A 258 10.73 1.46 -6.68
C ASP A 258 9.63 0.56 -6.11
N TRP A 259 8.39 0.80 -6.55
CA TRP A 259 7.24 0.05 -6.08
C TRP A 259 7.10 -1.24 -6.87
N TYR A 260 7.03 -2.34 -6.13
CA TYR A 260 6.72 -3.63 -6.71
C TYR A 260 6.10 -4.55 -5.68
N TYR A 261 4.78 -4.59 -5.70
CA TYR A 261 3.96 -5.29 -4.72
C TYR A 261 3.38 -6.61 -5.25
N ASP A 262 3.67 -7.00 -6.50
CA ASP A 262 3.07 -8.19 -7.12
C ASP A 262 4.02 -9.40 -7.23
N ARG A 263 5.20 -9.42 -6.58
CA ARG A 263 6.11 -10.60 -6.61
C ARG A 263 6.87 -10.82 -5.31
N TYR A 264 7.52 -11.97 -5.24
CA TYR A 264 8.41 -12.40 -4.17
C TYR A 264 9.45 -13.38 -4.75
N TYR A 265 10.53 -13.66 -4.02
CA TYR A 265 11.56 -14.61 -4.48
C TYR A 265 10.97 -16.02 -4.66
N GLY A 266 11.32 -16.69 -5.76
CA GLY A 266 10.76 -18.00 -6.10
C GLY A 266 9.45 -17.96 -6.88
N ALA A 267 8.99 -16.79 -7.33
CA ALA A 267 7.84 -16.66 -8.22
C ALA A 267 8.13 -17.17 -9.65
N GLY A 268 9.39 -17.38 -10.03
CA GLY A 268 9.80 -17.84 -11.37
C GLY A 268 9.63 -16.81 -12.50
N VAL A 269 9.04 -15.65 -12.22
CA VAL A 269 8.75 -14.58 -13.19
C VAL A 269 9.12 -13.21 -12.64
N VAL A 270 9.51 -12.29 -13.53
CA VAL A 270 9.78 -10.88 -13.21
C VAL A 270 8.93 -9.96 -14.06
N GLN A 271 8.67 -8.73 -13.58
CA GLN A 271 8.13 -7.67 -14.41
C GLN A 271 9.26 -7.01 -15.18
N VAL A 272 9.20 -7.10 -16.50
CA VAL A 272 9.96 -6.23 -17.41
C VAL A 272 9.08 -5.04 -17.73
N TRP A 273 9.43 -3.85 -17.25
CA TRP A 273 8.67 -2.64 -17.54
C TRP A 273 8.61 -2.37 -19.06
N GLY A 274 7.40 -2.21 -19.60
CA GLY A 274 7.12 -2.18 -21.05
C GLY A 274 7.01 -3.55 -21.74
N GLY A 275 7.47 -4.63 -21.10
CA GLY A 275 7.42 -6.02 -21.61
C GLY A 275 6.47 -6.96 -20.86
N GLY A 276 5.92 -6.52 -19.72
CA GLY A 276 5.01 -7.33 -18.89
C GLY A 276 5.74 -8.36 -18.03
N ASN A 277 4.99 -9.36 -17.57
CA ASN A 277 5.54 -10.44 -16.78
C ASN A 277 6.20 -11.47 -17.67
N GLN A 278 7.45 -11.81 -17.35
CA GLN A 278 8.27 -12.72 -18.14
C GLN A 278 8.94 -13.75 -17.25
N ALA A 279 8.85 -15.02 -17.65
CA ALA A 279 9.68 -16.10 -17.14
C ALA A 279 11.10 -15.98 -17.69
N LYS A 280 12.04 -16.70 -17.08
CA LYS A 280 13.46 -16.72 -17.50
C LYS A 280 13.62 -17.01 -19.00
N GLU A 281 12.85 -17.96 -19.51
CA GLU A 281 12.90 -18.42 -20.90
C GLU A 281 12.34 -17.39 -21.90
N GLU A 282 11.58 -16.41 -21.41
CA GLU A 282 10.93 -15.37 -22.19
C GLU A 282 11.76 -14.07 -22.25
N LEU A 283 12.81 -13.95 -21.42
CA LEU A 283 13.67 -12.77 -21.38
C LEU A 283 14.49 -12.66 -22.67
N ASP A 284 14.27 -11.59 -23.42
CA ASP A 284 14.98 -11.34 -24.66
C ASP A 284 16.44 -10.89 -24.44
N ALA A 285 17.23 -10.93 -25.52
CA ALA A 285 18.64 -10.57 -25.47
C ALA A 285 18.87 -9.11 -25.01
N ALA A 286 17.98 -8.19 -25.38
CA ALA A 286 18.09 -6.78 -24.99
C ALA A 286 17.86 -6.58 -23.49
N THR A 287 16.90 -7.31 -22.92
CA THR A 287 16.60 -7.34 -21.49
C THR A 287 17.76 -7.93 -20.71
N LEU A 288 18.33 -9.05 -21.18
CA LEU A 288 19.49 -9.67 -20.55
C LEU A 288 20.75 -8.81 -20.66
N GLU A 289 20.99 -8.16 -21.79
CA GLU A 289 22.10 -7.21 -21.96
C GLU A 289 21.99 -6.04 -20.96
N ARG A 290 20.78 -5.50 -20.80
CA ARG A 290 20.53 -4.34 -19.93
C ARG A 290 20.49 -4.70 -18.45
N PHE A 291 19.78 -5.77 -18.11
CA PHE A 291 19.39 -6.08 -16.74
C PHE A 291 20.01 -7.38 -16.20
N GLY A 292 20.68 -8.19 -17.02
CA GLY A 292 21.15 -9.53 -16.66
C GLY A 292 22.03 -9.56 -15.41
N ALA A 293 22.89 -8.55 -15.23
CA ALA A 293 23.73 -8.43 -14.03
C ALA A 293 22.93 -8.19 -12.73
N TYR A 294 21.72 -7.67 -12.83
CA TYR A 294 20.82 -7.41 -11.68
C TYR A 294 19.76 -8.50 -11.52
N LEU A 295 19.33 -9.11 -12.63
CA LEU A 295 18.45 -10.29 -12.63
C LEU A 295 19.19 -11.51 -12.05
N TYR A 296 20.48 -11.65 -12.35
CA TYR A 296 21.31 -12.76 -11.92
C TYR A 296 22.60 -12.27 -11.25
N PRO A 297 22.51 -11.60 -10.07
CA PRO A 297 23.66 -10.95 -9.43
C PRO A 297 24.74 -11.94 -8.97
N LEU A 298 24.38 -13.21 -8.84
CA LEU A 298 25.28 -14.31 -8.47
C LEU A 298 25.62 -15.23 -9.67
N GLY A 299 25.26 -14.82 -10.89
CA GLY A 299 25.38 -15.63 -12.11
C GLY A 299 24.10 -16.38 -12.48
N ASP A 300 23.98 -16.71 -13.77
CA ASP A 300 22.84 -17.38 -14.40
C ASP A 300 23.06 -18.90 -14.50
N GLU A 301 23.00 -19.59 -13.36
CA GLU A 301 23.12 -21.06 -13.30
C GLU A 301 21.78 -21.75 -13.65
N PRO A 302 21.80 -22.99 -14.19
CA PRO A 302 20.58 -23.76 -14.40
C PRO A 302 19.73 -23.90 -13.14
N GLY A 303 18.43 -23.62 -13.25
CA GLY A 303 17.49 -23.68 -12.12
C GLY A 303 17.49 -22.49 -11.18
N ARG A 304 18.29 -21.44 -11.45
CA ARG A 304 18.23 -20.19 -10.70
C ARG A 304 17.18 -19.25 -11.28
N ASP A 305 16.27 -18.82 -10.41
CA ASP A 305 15.27 -17.80 -10.71
C ASP A 305 15.90 -16.40 -10.76
N PRO A 306 15.38 -15.51 -11.64
CA PRO A 306 15.76 -14.10 -11.62
C PRO A 306 15.37 -13.39 -10.31
N ASP A 307 16.14 -12.38 -9.91
CA ASP A 307 15.81 -11.49 -8.79
C ASP A 307 14.57 -10.65 -9.15
N PRO A 308 13.44 -10.77 -8.43
CA PRO A 308 12.21 -10.06 -8.74
C PRO A 308 12.26 -8.56 -8.41
N PHE A 309 13.27 -8.10 -7.70
CA PHE A 309 13.50 -6.69 -7.33
C PHE A 309 14.78 -6.14 -7.97
N TYR A 310 15.16 -6.68 -9.14
CA TYR A 310 16.38 -6.29 -9.87
C TYR A 310 16.42 -4.81 -10.27
N THR A 311 15.25 -4.19 -10.49
CA THR A 311 15.10 -2.80 -10.90
C THR A 311 15.68 -1.83 -9.88
N ALA A 312 15.56 -2.15 -8.59
CA ALA A 312 16.09 -1.33 -7.52
C ALA A 312 17.63 -1.23 -7.59
N ASP A 313 18.30 -2.36 -7.86
CA ASP A 313 19.75 -2.39 -8.03
C ASP A 313 20.19 -1.72 -9.33
N TYR A 314 19.43 -1.90 -10.42
CA TYR A 314 19.68 -1.19 -11.69
C TYR A 314 19.63 0.33 -11.50
N LEU A 315 18.59 0.84 -10.84
CA LEU A 315 18.44 2.27 -10.56
C LEU A 315 19.56 2.77 -9.63
N ALA A 316 19.90 2.01 -8.59
CA ALA A 316 20.99 2.36 -7.68
C ALA A 316 22.36 2.38 -8.38
N ALA A 317 22.60 1.45 -9.32
CA ALA A 317 23.82 1.42 -10.13
C ALA A 317 23.92 2.62 -11.08
N ASN A 318 22.79 3.20 -11.48
CA ASN A 318 22.72 4.43 -12.26
C ASN A 318 22.87 5.71 -11.40
N GLY A 319 23.18 5.57 -10.10
CA GLY A 319 23.57 6.68 -9.23
C GLY A 319 22.42 7.31 -8.44
N PHE A 320 21.25 6.68 -8.40
CA PHE A 320 20.13 7.13 -7.58
C PHE A 320 20.18 6.55 -6.17
N ASP A 321 19.64 7.31 -5.22
CA ASP A 321 19.20 6.73 -3.95
C ASP A 321 17.85 6.03 -4.19
N VAL A 322 17.75 4.75 -3.83
CA VAL A 322 16.58 3.92 -4.13
C VAL A 322 16.01 3.31 -2.85
N VAL A 323 14.69 3.34 -2.72
CA VAL A 323 13.90 2.70 -1.66
C VAL A 323 12.91 1.73 -2.32
N VAL A 324 12.85 0.50 -1.84
CA VAL A 324 11.91 -0.51 -2.37
C VAL A 324 10.56 -0.39 -1.68
N CYS A 325 9.46 -0.54 -2.43
CA CYS A 325 8.12 -0.30 -1.92
C CYS A 325 7.19 -1.52 -2.13
N PRO A 326 7.15 -2.47 -1.16
CA PRO A 326 6.17 -3.57 -1.17
C PRO A 326 4.75 -3.08 -0.82
N GLY A 327 3.76 -3.96 -0.90
CA GLY A 327 2.36 -3.67 -0.58
C GLY A 327 1.81 -4.52 0.57
N SER A 328 1.02 -3.91 1.47
CA SER A 328 0.13 -4.61 2.41
C SER A 328 -1.32 -4.65 1.93
N SER A 329 -1.64 -3.85 0.92
CA SER A 329 -2.91 -3.77 0.20
C SER A 329 -2.61 -3.30 -1.21
N SER A 330 -2.99 -4.05 -2.25
CA SER A 330 -2.68 -3.70 -3.65
C SER A 330 -3.64 -4.32 -4.67
N TRP A 331 -3.47 -3.95 -5.94
CA TRP A 331 -4.20 -4.51 -7.09
C TRP A 331 -4.28 -6.04 -7.01
N GLY A 332 -5.48 -6.58 -7.19
CA GLY A 332 -5.77 -8.02 -7.07
C GLY A 332 -6.37 -8.44 -5.72
N ASP A 333 -6.31 -7.60 -4.69
CA ASP A 333 -7.00 -7.86 -3.42
C ASP A 333 -8.51 -7.67 -3.53
N SER A 334 -9.27 -8.43 -2.74
CA SER A 334 -10.71 -8.22 -2.64
C SER A 334 -11.04 -6.95 -1.85
N VAL A 335 -12.26 -6.43 -1.97
CA VAL A 335 -12.73 -5.27 -1.19
C VAL A 335 -12.96 -5.58 0.30
N PHE A 336 -12.78 -6.83 0.71
CA PHE A 336 -13.05 -7.31 2.07
C PHE A 336 -11.81 -7.85 2.78
N ALA A 337 -10.81 -8.31 2.05
CA ALA A 337 -9.63 -8.95 2.61
C ALA A 337 -8.41 -8.86 1.67
N PRO A 338 -7.21 -8.67 2.24
CA PRO A 338 -5.95 -8.70 1.49
C PRO A 338 -5.49 -10.12 1.14
N ARG A 339 -4.64 -10.26 0.13
CA ARG A 339 -3.92 -11.51 -0.17
C ARG A 339 -2.82 -11.79 0.88
N THR A 340 -3.20 -12.20 2.10
CA THR A 340 -2.32 -12.25 3.29
C THR A 340 -0.93 -12.85 3.04
N PHE A 341 -0.84 -14.11 2.62
CA PHE A 341 0.46 -14.77 2.41
C PHE A 341 1.29 -14.14 1.30
N PHE A 342 0.63 -13.61 0.29
CA PHE A 342 1.28 -12.96 -0.82
C PHE A 342 1.98 -11.68 -0.37
N HIS A 343 1.25 -10.82 0.34
CA HIS A 343 1.78 -9.58 0.89
C HIS A 343 2.85 -9.82 1.96
N MET A 344 2.71 -10.86 2.78
CA MET A 344 3.74 -11.25 3.74
C MET A 344 5.05 -11.64 3.04
N ARG A 345 5.00 -12.43 1.96
CA ARG A 345 6.19 -12.81 1.19
C ARG A 345 6.82 -11.61 0.50
N ASN A 346 6.02 -10.81 -0.21
CA ASN A 346 6.49 -9.58 -0.86
C ASN A 346 7.14 -8.63 0.16
N THR A 347 6.47 -8.40 1.29
CA THR A 347 6.99 -7.55 2.38
C THR A 347 8.31 -8.09 2.92
N ALA A 348 8.39 -9.39 3.27
CA ALA A 348 9.62 -9.93 3.83
C ALA A 348 10.81 -9.78 2.88
N ASP A 349 10.58 -10.10 1.61
CA ASP A 349 11.63 -10.09 0.60
C ASP A 349 12.07 -8.67 0.24
N SER A 350 11.12 -7.74 0.07
CA SER A 350 11.44 -6.34 -0.17
C SER A 350 12.12 -5.68 1.02
N PHE A 351 11.69 -5.92 2.27
CA PHE A 351 12.38 -5.34 3.43
C PHE A 351 13.81 -5.90 3.58
N ARG A 352 14.04 -7.19 3.31
CA ARG A 352 15.40 -7.74 3.23
C ARG A 352 16.19 -7.09 2.10
N LYS A 353 15.63 -6.97 0.88
CA LYS A 353 16.25 -6.31 -0.26
C LYS A 353 16.63 -4.87 0.08
N GLY A 354 15.72 -4.08 0.66
CA GLY A 354 15.96 -2.69 1.05
C GLY A 354 17.06 -2.52 2.10
N THR A 355 17.40 -3.57 2.85
CA THR A 355 18.55 -3.58 3.77
C THR A 355 19.87 -3.98 3.10
N SER A 356 19.83 -4.49 1.87
CA SER A 356 20.99 -4.96 1.12
C SER A 356 21.75 -3.82 0.44
N GLY A 357 23.07 -4.01 0.29
CA GLY A 357 23.93 -3.19 -0.56
C GLY A 357 23.78 -1.67 -0.39
N ARG A 358 23.50 -0.99 -1.50
CA ARG A 358 23.47 0.48 -1.63
C ARG A 358 22.09 1.10 -1.41
N LEU A 359 21.04 0.28 -1.26
CA LEU A 359 19.66 0.72 -1.11
C LEU A 359 19.43 1.46 0.21
N LYS A 360 18.43 2.35 0.21
CA LYS A 360 18.15 3.31 1.30
C LYS A 360 17.02 2.89 2.21
N GLY A 361 16.56 1.64 2.12
CA GLY A 361 15.50 1.09 2.97
C GLY A 361 14.28 0.65 2.18
N ALA A 362 13.15 0.58 2.87
CA ALA A 362 11.88 0.15 2.31
C ALA A 362 10.69 0.94 2.88
N VAL A 363 9.65 1.10 2.07
CA VAL A 363 8.38 1.74 2.44
C VAL A 363 7.22 0.78 2.15
N LEU A 364 6.51 0.32 3.18
CA LEU A 364 5.33 -0.52 2.99
C LEU A 364 4.15 0.34 2.54
N THR A 365 3.59 0.03 1.37
CA THR A 365 2.43 0.75 0.78
C THR A 365 1.11 0.10 1.14
N SER A 366 0.09 0.92 1.40
CA SER A 366 -1.28 0.48 1.71
C SER A 366 -2.26 1.23 0.82
N TRP A 367 -2.52 0.71 -0.38
CA TRP A 367 -3.43 1.33 -1.35
C TRP A 367 -4.90 1.17 -0.92
N THR A 368 -5.67 2.26 -0.95
CA THR A 368 -6.99 2.32 -0.31
C THR A 368 -8.17 1.99 -1.20
N VAL A 369 -7.96 1.87 -2.52
CA VAL A 369 -8.99 1.42 -3.48
C VAL A 369 -9.53 0.01 -3.15
N HIS A 370 -8.85 -0.74 -2.28
CA HIS A 370 -9.26 -2.07 -1.81
C HIS A 370 -10.14 -2.04 -0.55
N LEU A 371 -10.41 -0.87 0.04
CA LEU A 371 -11.48 -0.59 1.01
C LEU A 371 -11.45 -1.29 2.39
N PHE A 372 -10.67 -2.34 2.58
CA PHE A 372 -10.57 -3.04 3.86
C PHE A 372 -9.65 -2.30 4.86
N PRO A 373 -9.85 -2.50 6.18
CA PRO A 373 -9.15 -1.72 7.19
C PRO A 373 -7.74 -2.24 7.48
N TRP A 374 -6.90 -1.45 8.16
CA TRP A 374 -5.52 -1.83 8.48
C TRP A 374 -5.43 -3.00 9.46
N GLU A 375 -6.47 -3.23 10.27
CA GLU A 375 -6.54 -4.41 11.12
C GLU A 375 -6.48 -5.73 10.33
N LEU A 376 -6.87 -5.76 9.04
CA LEU A 376 -6.70 -6.94 8.18
C LEU A 376 -5.30 -7.03 7.53
N GLN A 377 -4.53 -5.95 7.60
CA GLN A 377 -3.19 -5.81 7.03
C GLN A 377 -2.06 -6.01 8.06
N SER A 378 -2.43 -6.16 9.34
CA SER A 378 -1.57 -6.32 10.52
C SER A 378 -0.38 -7.25 10.28
N THR A 379 -0.61 -8.41 9.67
CA THR A 379 0.45 -9.41 9.38
C THR A 379 1.58 -8.85 8.52
N SER A 380 1.28 -7.97 7.57
CA SER A 380 2.30 -7.33 6.73
C SER A 380 2.86 -6.07 7.39
N ILE A 381 2.05 -5.33 8.15
CA ILE A 381 2.47 -4.12 8.87
C ILE A 381 3.47 -4.43 10.00
N GLU A 382 3.31 -5.56 10.68
CA GLU A 382 4.17 -5.93 11.81
C GLU A 382 5.43 -6.70 11.41
N LEU A 383 5.41 -7.34 10.24
CA LEU A 383 6.50 -8.16 9.75
C LEU A 383 7.85 -7.42 9.65
N PRO A 384 7.93 -6.15 9.21
CA PRO A 384 9.18 -5.39 9.22
C PRO A 384 9.81 -5.24 10.62
N ARG A 385 8.99 -5.14 11.67
CA ARG A 385 9.49 -5.12 13.06
C ARG A 385 10.14 -6.46 13.40
N PHE A 386 9.46 -7.56 13.10
CA PHE A 386 9.95 -8.90 13.37
C PHE A 386 11.29 -9.17 12.65
N LEU A 387 11.40 -8.83 11.37
CA LEU A 387 12.61 -9.04 10.57
C LEU A 387 13.79 -8.21 11.07
N ALA A 388 13.53 -7.02 11.62
CA ALA A 388 14.56 -6.20 12.23
C ALA A 388 15.12 -6.82 13.52
N ASP A 389 14.24 -7.39 14.33
CA ASP A 389 14.61 -8.06 15.58
C ASP A 389 15.20 -9.46 15.33
N HIS A 390 14.85 -10.08 14.20
CA HIS A 390 15.27 -11.42 13.80
C HIS A 390 15.76 -11.45 12.34
N PRO A 391 16.98 -10.95 12.03
CA PRO A 391 17.46 -10.83 10.65
C PRO A 391 17.52 -12.15 9.85
N GLY A 392 17.64 -13.29 10.55
CA GLY A 392 17.60 -14.64 9.96
C GLY A 392 16.26 -15.36 10.13
N GLY A 393 15.23 -14.70 10.67
CA GLY A 393 13.91 -15.28 10.86
C GLY A 393 13.17 -15.44 9.53
N ASP A 394 12.45 -16.54 9.38
CA ASP A 394 11.58 -16.82 8.25
C ASP A 394 10.11 -16.50 8.57
N LEU A 395 9.21 -16.72 7.60
CA LEU A 395 7.79 -16.46 7.79
C LEU A 395 7.15 -17.42 8.79
N GLU A 396 7.62 -18.67 8.91
CA GLU A 396 7.08 -19.62 9.88
C GLU A 396 7.39 -19.17 11.32
N ALA A 397 8.61 -18.67 11.56
CA ALA A 397 8.98 -18.08 12.84
C ALA A 397 8.15 -16.83 13.16
N PHE A 398 7.88 -15.98 12.14
CA PHE A 398 6.99 -14.84 12.28
C PHE A 398 5.56 -15.27 12.63
N GLU A 399 4.98 -16.23 11.92
CA GLU A 399 3.62 -16.72 12.17
C GLU A 399 3.45 -17.18 13.62
N LYS A 400 4.42 -17.96 14.13
CA LYS A 400 4.43 -18.41 15.53
C LYS A 400 4.56 -17.25 16.52
N ALA A 401 5.41 -16.27 16.23
CA ALA A 401 5.56 -15.09 17.08
C ALA A 401 4.26 -14.26 17.10
N TYR A 402 3.67 -14.05 15.92
CA TYR A 402 2.44 -13.29 15.72
C TYR A 402 1.28 -13.89 16.53
N VAL A 403 1.00 -15.18 16.41
CA VAL A 403 -0.13 -15.80 17.15
C VAL A 403 0.09 -15.82 18.66
N ARG A 404 1.34 -15.93 19.13
CA ARG A 404 1.65 -15.81 20.57
C ARG A 404 1.38 -14.40 21.06
N GLU A 405 1.79 -13.40 20.29
CA GLU A 405 1.66 -11.99 20.64
C GLU A 405 0.21 -11.51 20.56
N HIS A 406 -0.51 -11.83 19.49
CA HIS A 406 -1.87 -11.33 19.26
C HIS A 406 -2.94 -12.17 19.93
N PHE A 407 -2.76 -13.49 19.96
CA PHE A 407 -3.81 -14.43 20.36
C PHE A 407 -3.48 -15.21 21.63
N GLY A 408 -2.21 -15.22 22.08
CA GLY A 408 -1.78 -15.89 23.31
C GLY A 408 -1.79 -17.43 23.19
N VAL A 409 -1.64 -17.94 21.97
CA VAL A 409 -1.61 -19.37 21.61
C VAL A 409 -0.37 -19.69 20.77
N ASP A 410 -0.05 -20.97 20.61
CA ASP A 410 1.04 -21.45 19.73
C ASP A 410 0.53 -21.95 18.36
N ASP A 411 -0.79 -22.03 18.20
CA ASP A 411 -1.44 -22.54 17.00
C ASP A 411 -1.46 -21.48 15.88
N THR A 412 -0.84 -21.80 14.74
CA THR A 412 -0.81 -20.96 13.53
C THR A 412 -2.04 -21.14 12.64
N GLY A 413 -3.07 -21.86 13.10
CA GLY A 413 -4.34 -22.05 12.40
C GLY A 413 -5.04 -20.77 11.93
N PHE A 414 -4.77 -19.63 12.57
CA PHE A 414 -5.14 -18.30 12.09
C PHE A 414 -4.73 -18.08 10.63
N PHE A 415 -3.46 -18.32 10.30
CA PHE A 415 -2.89 -18.08 8.97
C PHE A 415 -3.52 -18.99 7.91
N ILE A 416 -3.87 -20.24 8.28
CA ILE A 416 -4.60 -21.15 7.39
C ILE A 416 -6.00 -20.61 7.10
N ALA A 417 -6.70 -20.08 8.12
CA ALA A 417 -8.03 -19.53 7.96
C ALA A 417 -8.02 -18.29 7.05
N VAL A 418 -7.18 -17.29 7.37
CA VAL A 418 -7.12 -16.03 6.61
C VAL A 418 -6.53 -16.23 5.22
N GLY A 419 -5.59 -17.16 5.04
CA GLY A 419 -5.06 -17.52 3.73
C GLY A 419 -6.10 -18.10 2.76
N ARG A 420 -7.15 -18.77 3.28
CA ARG A 420 -8.30 -19.21 2.46
C ARG A 420 -9.24 -18.07 2.13
N LEU A 421 -9.43 -17.14 3.07
CA LEU A 421 -10.28 -15.95 2.91
C LEU A 421 -9.63 -14.89 2.01
N ALA A 422 -8.31 -14.92 1.87
CA ALA A 422 -7.50 -14.01 1.08
C ALA A 422 -7.63 -14.18 -0.45
N ASN A 423 -8.23 -15.27 -0.92
CA ASN A 423 -8.30 -15.54 -2.35
C ASN A 423 -9.41 -14.73 -3.05
N ARG A 424 -9.13 -14.19 -4.24
CA ARG A 424 -10.11 -13.41 -5.02
C ARG A 424 -11.29 -14.27 -5.52
N GLY A 425 -12.50 -13.71 -5.51
CA GLY A 425 -13.71 -14.31 -6.06
C GLY A 425 -14.44 -13.34 -7.00
N LEU A 426 -15.46 -13.82 -7.71
CA LEU A 426 -16.22 -12.97 -8.63
C LEU A 426 -16.99 -11.88 -7.88
N PHE A 427 -17.03 -10.67 -8.45
CA PHE A 427 -17.67 -9.48 -7.88
C PHE A 427 -17.14 -9.06 -6.51
N ASN A 428 -15.94 -9.45 -6.10
CA ASN A 428 -15.39 -9.00 -4.82
C ASN A 428 -14.17 -8.09 -4.97
N TYR A 429 -13.94 -7.58 -6.17
CA TYR A 429 -12.81 -6.73 -6.54
C TYR A 429 -13.31 -5.45 -7.23
N ALA A 430 -12.54 -4.36 -7.15
CA ALA A 430 -12.98 -3.03 -7.59
C ALA A 430 -13.45 -3.00 -9.06
N ASP A 431 -12.69 -3.61 -9.96
CA ASP A 431 -13.01 -3.66 -11.40
C ASP A 431 -14.30 -4.47 -11.67
N ASP A 432 -14.61 -5.46 -10.83
CA ASP A 432 -15.85 -6.23 -10.94
C ASP A 432 -17.06 -5.51 -10.35
N LEU A 433 -16.84 -4.38 -9.65
CA LEU A 433 -17.86 -3.58 -8.99
C LEU A 433 -18.04 -2.19 -9.62
N GLY A 434 -17.19 -1.82 -10.58
CA GLY A 434 -17.38 -0.63 -11.42
C GLY A 434 -17.00 0.68 -10.74
N PHE A 435 -16.04 0.65 -9.80
CA PHE A 435 -15.45 1.85 -9.22
C PHE A 435 -13.92 1.86 -9.37
N PHE A 436 -13.33 3.05 -9.43
CA PHE A 436 -11.92 3.25 -9.75
C PHE A 436 -11.30 4.39 -8.92
N LYS A 437 -10.02 4.72 -9.18
CA LYS A 437 -9.27 5.82 -8.54
C LYS A 437 -9.91 7.21 -8.71
N ASP A 438 -10.88 7.37 -9.61
CA ASP A 438 -11.62 8.64 -9.79
C ASP A 438 -12.69 8.91 -8.71
N ALA A 439 -12.95 7.89 -7.88
CA ALA A 439 -13.95 7.89 -6.82
C ALA A 439 -15.35 8.26 -7.32
N ARG A 440 -15.70 7.93 -8.58
CA ARG A 440 -17.07 8.09 -9.06
C ARG A 440 -17.98 6.98 -8.51
N PRO A 441 -19.29 7.23 -8.35
CA PRO A 441 -20.23 6.20 -7.98
C PRO A 441 -20.23 5.04 -8.99
N ALA A 442 -20.22 3.81 -8.48
CA ALA A 442 -20.41 2.63 -9.30
C ALA A 442 -21.83 2.59 -9.87
N PRO A 443 -22.05 2.25 -11.15
CA PRO A 443 -23.39 2.11 -11.69
C PRO A 443 -24.17 1.00 -10.96
N ARG A 444 -25.41 1.31 -10.55
CA ARG A 444 -26.29 0.34 -9.87
C ARG A 444 -26.52 -0.94 -10.69
N GLY A 445 -26.50 -0.85 -12.03
CA GLY A 445 -26.65 -2.00 -12.93
C GLY A 445 -25.36 -2.77 -13.26
N TYR A 446 -24.19 -2.32 -12.77
CA TYR A 446 -22.88 -2.80 -13.25
C TYR A 446 -22.71 -4.33 -13.19
N VAL A 447 -23.05 -4.97 -12.06
CA VAL A 447 -22.95 -6.43 -11.89
C VAL A 447 -23.84 -7.17 -12.90
N VAL A 448 -25.05 -6.66 -13.16
CA VAL A 448 -25.95 -7.25 -14.16
C VAL A 448 -25.34 -7.17 -15.55
N ASP A 449 -24.78 -6.01 -15.92
CA ASP A 449 -24.14 -5.81 -17.22
C ASP A 449 -22.93 -6.74 -17.40
N ARG A 450 -22.11 -6.91 -16.36
CA ARG A 450 -20.97 -7.85 -16.37
C ARG A 450 -21.40 -9.29 -16.55
N ILE A 451 -22.50 -9.72 -15.93
CA ILE A 451 -23.06 -11.07 -16.13
C ILE A 451 -23.52 -11.25 -17.59
N GLU A 452 -24.17 -10.25 -18.19
CA GLU A 452 -24.57 -10.33 -19.59
C GLU A 452 -23.37 -10.34 -20.55
N GLU A 453 -22.28 -9.67 -20.21
CA GLU A 453 -21.02 -9.75 -20.95
C GLU A 453 -20.42 -11.16 -20.89
N MET A 454 -20.36 -11.77 -19.71
CA MET A 454 -19.91 -13.17 -19.54
C MET A 454 -20.80 -14.14 -20.33
N ALA A 455 -22.12 -13.91 -20.33
CA ALA A 455 -23.08 -14.69 -21.11
C ALA A 455 -22.78 -14.64 -22.61
N LYS A 456 -22.49 -13.45 -23.14
CA LYS A 456 -22.13 -13.27 -24.56
C LYS A 456 -20.82 -13.96 -24.93
N LYS A 457 -19.90 -14.10 -23.98
CA LYS A 457 -18.61 -14.77 -24.16
C LYS A 457 -18.65 -16.28 -23.90
N GLY A 458 -19.77 -16.81 -23.39
CA GLY A 458 -19.89 -18.23 -23.03
C GLY A 458 -19.06 -18.60 -21.78
N GLU A 459 -18.88 -17.65 -20.86
CA GLU A 459 -18.02 -17.80 -19.68
C GLU A 459 -18.80 -18.26 -18.42
N LEU A 460 -20.14 -18.24 -18.45
CA LEU A 460 -20.98 -18.41 -17.26
C LEU A 460 -20.76 -19.73 -16.52
N GLU A 461 -20.66 -20.85 -17.22
CA GLU A 461 -20.47 -22.17 -16.61
C GLU A 461 -19.09 -22.31 -15.95
N ASN A 462 -18.06 -21.74 -16.57
CA ASN A 462 -16.69 -21.73 -16.01
C ASN A 462 -16.61 -20.82 -14.77
N GLU A 463 -17.25 -19.65 -14.84
CA GLU A 463 -17.34 -18.73 -13.71
C GLU A 463 -18.16 -19.32 -12.56
N LEU A 464 -19.26 -20.03 -12.87
CA LEU A 464 -20.07 -20.70 -11.86
C LEU A 464 -19.26 -21.79 -11.14
N THR A 465 -18.52 -22.61 -11.88
CA THR A 465 -17.63 -23.64 -11.32
C THR A 465 -16.58 -23.01 -10.41
N SER A 466 -15.95 -21.92 -10.85
CA SER A 466 -14.97 -21.17 -10.06
C SER A 466 -15.57 -20.55 -8.80
N CYS A 467 -16.78 -20.00 -8.89
CA CYS A 467 -17.53 -19.45 -7.76
C CYS A 467 -17.90 -20.52 -6.72
N GLU A 468 -18.33 -21.71 -7.15
CA GLU A 468 -18.67 -22.81 -6.25
C GLU A 468 -17.44 -23.36 -5.51
N ALA A 469 -16.30 -23.48 -6.21
CA ALA A 469 -15.02 -23.82 -5.58
C ALA A 469 -14.61 -22.75 -4.54
N ARG A 470 -14.71 -21.47 -4.90
CA ARG A 470 -14.37 -20.37 -3.99
C ARG A 470 -15.29 -20.31 -2.77
N LEU A 471 -16.59 -20.52 -2.95
CA LEU A 471 -17.55 -20.55 -1.84
C LEU A 471 -17.21 -21.65 -0.84
N LYS A 472 -16.79 -22.84 -1.31
CA LYS A 472 -16.34 -23.92 -0.45
C LYS A 472 -15.12 -23.50 0.37
N GLU A 473 -14.12 -22.90 -0.27
CA GLU A 473 -12.92 -22.43 0.43
C GLU A 473 -13.23 -21.35 1.49
N TYR A 474 -14.10 -20.40 1.18
CA TYR A 474 -14.51 -19.38 2.16
C TYR A 474 -15.24 -19.99 3.36
N ARG A 475 -16.13 -20.96 3.14
CA ARG A 475 -16.82 -21.67 4.24
C ARG A 475 -15.84 -22.46 5.11
N GLU A 476 -14.83 -23.08 4.51
CA GLU A 476 -13.73 -23.72 5.24
C GLU A 476 -12.93 -22.70 6.06
N GLY A 477 -12.60 -21.54 5.46
CA GLY A 477 -11.93 -20.43 6.14
C GLY A 477 -12.74 -19.90 7.34
N VAL A 478 -14.04 -19.67 7.18
CA VAL A 478 -14.96 -19.27 8.27
C VAL A 478 -14.99 -20.31 9.39
N ALA A 479 -15.09 -21.60 9.04
CA ALA A 479 -15.12 -22.67 10.05
C ALA A 479 -13.83 -22.72 10.86
N LEU A 480 -12.68 -22.59 10.18
CA LEU A 480 -11.36 -22.53 10.84
C LEU A 480 -11.24 -21.30 11.74
N LEU A 481 -11.62 -20.12 11.24
CA LEU A 481 -11.58 -18.88 12.02
C LEU A 481 -12.48 -18.95 13.26
N GLY A 482 -13.69 -19.50 13.12
CA GLY A 482 -14.63 -19.69 14.22
C GLY A 482 -14.17 -20.73 15.23
N ALA A 483 -13.45 -21.78 14.81
CA ALA A 483 -12.81 -22.72 15.72
C ALA A 483 -11.64 -22.05 16.47
N TYR A 484 -10.83 -21.27 15.75
CA TYR A 484 -9.70 -20.54 16.28
C TYR A 484 -10.13 -19.50 17.34
N ALA A 485 -11.18 -18.74 17.06
CA ALA A 485 -11.73 -17.73 17.98
C ALA A 485 -12.17 -18.28 19.35
N LYS A 486 -12.43 -19.60 19.46
CA LYS A 486 -12.79 -20.25 20.73
C LYS A 486 -11.60 -20.55 21.63
N VAL A 487 -10.38 -20.59 21.07
CA VAL A 487 -9.17 -20.99 21.80
C VAL A 487 -8.22 -19.84 22.09
N VAL A 488 -8.38 -18.68 21.43
CA VAL A 488 -7.56 -17.50 21.68
C VAL A 488 -7.82 -16.88 23.06
N LYS A 489 -6.81 -16.22 23.62
CA LYS A 489 -6.88 -15.55 24.93
C LYS A 489 -7.03 -14.02 24.83
N ARG A 490 -6.68 -13.45 23.68
CA ARG A 490 -6.68 -12.01 23.35
C ARG A 490 -6.78 -11.82 21.84
N GLY A 491 -6.70 -10.57 21.35
CA GLY A 491 -6.73 -10.27 19.91
C GLY A 491 -8.14 -10.33 19.29
N HIS A 492 -9.19 -10.21 20.11
CA HIS A 492 -10.57 -10.36 19.65
C HIS A 492 -11.03 -9.26 18.66
N GLU A 493 -10.38 -8.09 18.65
CA GLU A 493 -10.69 -7.03 17.69
C GLU A 493 -10.32 -7.41 16.25
N GLU A 494 -9.10 -7.91 16.05
CA GLU A 494 -8.64 -8.42 14.76
C GLU A 494 -9.51 -9.60 14.28
N LEU A 495 -9.83 -10.54 15.18
CA LEU A 495 -10.72 -11.66 14.82
C LEU A 495 -12.13 -11.21 14.45
N ARG A 496 -12.65 -10.15 15.07
CA ARG A 496 -13.96 -9.57 14.67
C ARG A 496 -13.90 -8.93 13.29
N ALA A 497 -12.79 -8.27 12.95
CA ALA A 497 -12.60 -7.71 11.62
C ALA A 497 -12.56 -8.83 10.57
N TRP A 498 -11.78 -9.90 10.83
CA TRP A 498 -11.72 -11.07 9.96
C TRP A 498 -13.05 -11.81 9.85
N ASP A 499 -13.82 -11.94 10.94
CA ASP A 499 -15.15 -12.55 10.92
C ASP A 499 -16.12 -11.79 10.01
N LEU A 500 -16.17 -10.45 10.15
CA LEU A 500 -17.01 -9.61 9.31
C LEU A 500 -16.61 -9.69 7.82
N ALA A 501 -15.29 -9.67 7.54
CA ALA A 501 -14.77 -9.87 6.19
C ALA A 501 -15.17 -11.24 5.64
N ALA A 502 -15.02 -12.31 6.43
CA ALA A 502 -15.32 -13.67 6.02
C ALA A 502 -16.80 -13.88 5.71
N ARG A 503 -17.70 -13.32 6.52
CA ARG A 503 -19.15 -13.37 6.27
C ARG A 503 -19.53 -12.62 4.99
N ASN A 504 -18.90 -11.48 4.72
CA ASN A 504 -19.06 -10.76 3.46
C ASN A 504 -18.55 -11.55 2.26
N LEU A 505 -17.39 -12.20 2.36
CA LEU A 505 -16.83 -13.03 1.29
C LEU A 505 -17.73 -14.23 0.97
N VAL A 506 -18.26 -14.92 1.99
CA VAL A 506 -19.24 -16.01 1.79
C VAL A 506 -20.50 -15.49 1.11
N ASN A 507 -21.11 -14.42 1.63
CA ASN A 507 -22.31 -13.84 1.03
C ASN A 507 -22.06 -13.38 -0.42
N ARG A 508 -20.89 -12.82 -0.71
CA ARG A 508 -20.50 -12.40 -2.07
C ARG A 508 -20.43 -13.59 -3.02
N ALA A 509 -19.78 -14.67 -2.62
CA ALA A 509 -19.68 -15.89 -3.43
C ALA A 509 -21.05 -16.58 -3.62
N GLU A 510 -21.89 -16.59 -2.58
CA GLU A 510 -23.29 -17.07 -2.70
C GLU A 510 -24.10 -16.23 -3.67
N SER A 511 -23.97 -14.90 -3.59
CA SER A 511 -24.64 -13.97 -4.49
C SER A 511 -24.21 -14.19 -5.93
N ALA A 512 -22.90 -14.23 -6.21
CA ALA A 512 -22.35 -14.49 -7.54
C ALA A 512 -22.86 -15.83 -8.11
N ARG A 513 -22.79 -16.91 -7.31
CA ARG A 513 -23.30 -18.24 -7.68
C ARG A 513 -24.77 -18.19 -8.09
N LEU A 514 -25.61 -17.52 -7.31
CA LEU A 514 -27.06 -17.42 -7.57
C LEU A 514 -27.37 -16.60 -8.82
N LEU A 515 -26.67 -15.49 -9.01
CA LEU A 515 -26.85 -14.63 -10.18
C LEU A 515 -26.47 -15.35 -11.48
N LEU A 516 -25.37 -16.10 -11.47
CA LEU A 516 -24.97 -16.93 -12.62
C LEU A 516 -25.99 -18.04 -12.91
N LYS A 517 -26.49 -18.74 -11.87
CA LYS A 517 -27.52 -19.77 -12.05
C LYS A 517 -28.84 -19.19 -12.56
N ALA A 518 -29.28 -18.06 -12.03
CA ALA A 518 -30.47 -17.35 -12.51
C ALA A 518 -30.34 -17.01 -13.98
N ARG A 519 -29.15 -16.59 -14.41
CA ARG A 519 -28.89 -16.25 -15.82
C ARG A 519 -28.86 -17.48 -16.75
N LEU A 520 -28.32 -18.60 -16.28
CA LEU A 520 -28.25 -19.86 -17.05
C LEU A 520 -29.61 -20.56 -17.17
N ASN A 521 -30.38 -20.59 -16.08
CA ASN A 521 -31.61 -21.39 -16.00
C ASN A 521 -32.88 -20.60 -16.35
N GLY A 522 -32.79 -19.26 -16.42
CA GLY A 522 -33.96 -18.40 -16.58
C GLY A 522 -34.79 -18.31 -15.29
N ALA A 523 -36.11 -18.20 -15.43
CA ALA A 523 -37.01 -18.05 -14.28
C ALA A 523 -37.13 -19.37 -13.50
N ASP A 524 -36.44 -19.42 -12.35
CA ASP A 524 -36.44 -20.57 -11.43
C ASP A 524 -36.90 -20.08 -10.03
N PRO A 525 -38.07 -20.55 -9.53
CA PRO A 525 -38.59 -20.14 -8.23
C PRO A 525 -37.70 -20.48 -7.03
N GLU A 526 -36.91 -21.55 -7.10
CA GLU A 526 -36.01 -21.94 -6.01
C GLU A 526 -34.81 -20.99 -5.93
N ILE A 527 -34.24 -20.64 -7.09
CA ILE A 527 -33.16 -19.65 -7.19
C ILE A 527 -33.67 -18.28 -6.71
N ALA A 528 -34.86 -17.86 -7.14
CA ALA A 528 -35.45 -16.58 -6.72
C ALA A 528 -35.64 -16.51 -5.19
N ALA A 529 -36.16 -17.58 -4.58
CA ALA A 529 -36.33 -17.66 -3.12
C ALA A 529 -34.98 -17.67 -2.37
N GLU A 530 -33.96 -18.33 -2.92
CA GLU A 530 -32.61 -18.32 -2.34
C GLU A 530 -31.94 -16.94 -2.47
N SER A 531 -32.07 -16.28 -3.63
CA SER A 531 -31.61 -14.90 -3.86
C SER A 531 -32.22 -13.92 -2.86
N GLY A 532 -33.52 -14.03 -2.57
CA GLY A 532 -34.16 -13.22 -1.52
C GLY A 532 -33.55 -13.41 -0.13
N ARG A 533 -33.23 -14.66 0.26
CA ARG A 533 -32.56 -14.92 1.55
C ARG A 533 -31.15 -14.34 1.60
N VAL A 534 -30.37 -14.51 0.54
CA VAL A 534 -28.99 -14.00 0.46
C VAL A 534 -28.97 -12.47 0.44
N LEU A 535 -29.97 -11.84 -0.20
CA LEU A 535 -30.14 -10.37 -0.22
C LEU A 535 -30.39 -9.80 1.17
N GLU A 536 -31.23 -10.45 1.99
CA GLU A 536 -31.46 -9.99 3.38
C GLU A 536 -30.19 -10.10 4.23
N VAL A 537 -29.38 -11.16 4.03
CA VAL A 537 -28.07 -11.28 4.67
C VAL A 537 -27.10 -10.20 4.18
N LEU A 538 -27.06 -9.91 2.88
CA LEU A 538 -26.23 -8.86 2.28
C LEU A 538 -26.56 -7.49 2.91
N ARG A 539 -27.85 -7.16 3.05
CA ARG A 539 -28.31 -5.91 3.67
C ARG A 539 -27.99 -5.81 5.16
N ALA A 540 -28.01 -6.93 5.89
CA ALA A 540 -27.57 -6.97 7.27
C ALA A 540 -26.05 -6.72 7.38
N LEU A 541 -25.25 -7.40 6.54
CA LEU A 541 -23.80 -7.24 6.48
C LEU A 541 -23.39 -5.83 6.06
N ARG A 542 -24.13 -5.19 5.15
CA ARG A 542 -23.95 -3.77 4.81
C ARG A 542 -24.00 -2.88 6.04
N LYS A 543 -25.03 -3.04 6.89
CA LYS A 543 -25.19 -2.23 8.10
C LYS A 543 -24.06 -2.47 9.11
N GLU A 544 -23.67 -3.74 9.31
CA GLU A 544 -22.53 -4.06 10.18
C GLU A 544 -21.21 -3.48 9.65
N THR A 545 -20.99 -3.55 8.33
CA THR A 545 -19.80 -3.01 7.66
C THR A 545 -19.78 -1.49 7.71
N GLU A 546 -20.91 -0.83 7.51
CA GLU A 546 -21.03 0.63 7.64
C GLU A 546 -20.63 1.09 9.05
N VAL A 547 -21.10 0.39 10.09
CA VAL A 547 -20.69 0.68 11.48
C VAL A 547 -19.19 0.54 11.65
N ALA A 548 -18.59 -0.56 11.17
CA ALA A 548 -17.15 -0.78 11.27
C ALA A 548 -16.33 0.28 10.52
N VAL A 549 -16.71 0.59 9.27
CA VAL A 549 -16.03 1.59 8.43
C VAL A 549 -16.18 2.99 9.02
N SER A 550 -17.37 3.35 9.52
CA SER A 550 -17.64 4.69 10.09
C SER A 550 -16.80 5.03 11.32
N ALA A 551 -16.27 4.02 12.01
CA ALA A 551 -15.35 4.21 13.13
C ALA A 551 -13.97 4.71 12.66
N GLN A 552 -13.61 4.45 11.41
CA GLN A 552 -12.27 4.69 10.86
C GLN A 552 -12.26 5.78 9.79
N VAL A 553 -13.30 5.83 8.96
CA VAL A 553 -13.44 6.69 7.77
C VAL A 553 -14.46 7.79 8.05
N LYS A 554 -14.29 8.94 7.39
CA LYS A 554 -15.19 10.08 7.53
C LYS A 554 -16.58 9.79 6.93
N PRO A 555 -17.63 10.50 7.38
CA PRO A 555 -19.01 10.19 6.99
C PRO A 555 -19.27 10.24 5.49
N SER A 556 -18.75 11.25 4.77
CA SER A 556 -18.99 11.38 3.33
C SER A 556 -18.49 10.16 2.56
N ARG A 557 -17.26 9.74 2.85
CA ARG A 557 -16.61 8.61 2.22
C ARG A 557 -17.19 7.27 2.66
N THR A 558 -17.66 7.15 3.90
CA THR A 558 -18.32 5.93 4.38
C THR A 558 -19.54 5.59 3.52
N VAL A 559 -20.35 6.59 3.17
CA VAL A 559 -21.52 6.41 2.29
C VAL A 559 -21.09 5.90 0.91
N GLU A 560 -20.06 6.50 0.32
CA GLU A 560 -19.55 6.10 -1.00
C GLU A 560 -18.95 4.69 -0.99
N MET A 561 -18.20 4.32 0.05
CA MET A 561 -17.69 2.96 0.22
C MET A 561 -18.82 1.93 0.29
N MET A 562 -19.92 2.25 1.00
CA MET A 562 -21.08 1.35 1.03
C MET A 562 -21.74 1.23 -0.34
N HIS A 563 -21.84 2.32 -1.11
CA HIS A 563 -22.34 2.27 -2.48
C HIS A 563 -21.47 1.38 -3.38
N TRP A 564 -20.15 1.57 -3.38
CA TRP A 564 -19.22 0.79 -4.18
C TRP A 564 -19.22 -0.70 -3.82
N MET A 565 -19.31 -1.02 -2.52
CA MET A 565 -19.26 -2.39 -2.06
C MET A 565 -20.59 -3.13 -2.29
N TYR A 566 -21.75 -2.48 -2.12
CA TYR A 566 -23.03 -3.18 -1.99
C TYR A 566 -24.08 -2.89 -3.07
N ASP A 567 -24.19 -1.66 -3.59
CA ASP A 567 -25.37 -1.24 -4.35
C ASP A 567 -25.61 -2.06 -5.62
N SER A 568 -24.54 -2.33 -6.38
CA SER A 568 -24.65 -3.09 -7.63
C SER A 568 -25.03 -4.56 -7.38
N MET A 569 -24.52 -5.14 -6.29
CA MET A 569 -24.87 -6.51 -5.87
C MET A 569 -26.31 -6.60 -5.37
N GLU A 570 -26.74 -5.64 -4.55
CA GLU A 570 -28.13 -5.57 -4.09
C GLU A 570 -29.10 -5.48 -5.27
N ALA A 571 -28.82 -4.60 -6.23
CA ALA A 571 -29.66 -4.44 -7.41
C ALA A 571 -29.72 -5.71 -8.28
N ALA A 572 -28.60 -6.40 -8.44
CA ALA A 572 -28.55 -7.67 -9.18
C ALA A 572 -29.40 -8.75 -8.49
N LEU A 573 -29.32 -8.86 -7.15
CA LEU A 573 -30.12 -9.82 -6.38
C LEU A 573 -31.60 -9.47 -6.33
N GLU A 574 -31.97 -8.19 -6.24
CA GLU A 574 -33.37 -7.72 -6.33
C GLU A 574 -34.01 -8.17 -7.65
N LYS A 575 -33.27 -8.05 -8.76
CA LYS A 575 -33.70 -8.52 -10.07
C LYS A 575 -33.87 -10.05 -10.09
N ALA A 576 -32.93 -10.80 -9.50
CA ALA A 576 -32.97 -12.26 -9.44
C ALA A 576 -34.09 -12.81 -8.52
N GLU A 577 -34.44 -12.09 -7.44
CA GLU A 577 -35.59 -12.40 -6.56
C GLU A 577 -36.94 -12.25 -7.30
N GLY A 578 -36.97 -11.55 -8.45
CA GLY A 578 -38.19 -11.26 -9.19
C GLY A 578 -38.90 -9.98 -8.71
N ARG A 579 -38.23 -9.11 -7.93
CA ARG A 579 -38.74 -7.76 -7.67
C ARG A 579 -38.47 -6.90 -8.90
N ASN A 580 -39.54 -6.48 -9.58
CA ASN A 580 -39.42 -5.42 -10.60
C ASN A 580 -38.83 -4.18 -9.92
N SER A 581 -37.68 -3.71 -10.40
CA SER A 581 -37.01 -2.46 -10.02
C SER A 581 -37.84 -1.26 -10.50
N GLY A 582 -38.98 -1.05 -9.83
CA GLY A 582 -39.87 0.07 -10.04
C GLY A 582 -40.27 0.63 -8.68
N ARG A 583 -39.40 1.42 -8.08
CA ARG A 583 -39.73 2.46 -7.09
C ARG A 583 -38.59 3.44 -6.95
#